data_AF-A0A350X1Q3-F1
#
_entry.id   AF-A0A350X1Q3-F1
#
_cell.length_a   1.000
_cell.length_b   1.000
_cell.length_c   1.000
_cell.angle_alpha   90.00
_cell.angle_beta   90.00
_cell.angle_gamma   90.00
#
_symmetry.space_group_name_H-M   'P 1'
#
loop_
_entity.id
_entity.type
_entity.pdbx_description
1 polymer ?
#
loop_
_entity_poly.entity_id
_entity_poly.type
_entity_poly.pdbx_seq_one_letter_code
_entity_poly.pdbx_strand_id
1 'polypeptide(L)'
;MGILNVTPDSFSDGGKHQELEQIVECARQMVRDGADIIDVGGESTRPGAAIVSKEEELQRVIPVIEALAREISVPISIDTYKAEVAKAAVKAGASIINDIGGGRFDPDMPRVMAESKAYVILMHNRQPDGETMTVNQGNLTKYDNIVEDVL
;
A
#
# COMPACT_ATOMS: atom_id res chain seq x y z
N MET A 1 11.96 -6.10 -1.79
CA MET A 1 10.90 -5.19 -1.33
C MET A 1 10.68 -5.43 0.16
N GLY A 2 10.96 -4.44 1.01
CA GLY A 2 10.71 -4.46 2.45
C GLY A 2 9.34 -3.90 2.76
N ILE A 3 8.55 -4.60 3.57
CA ILE A 3 7.17 -4.22 3.89
C ILE A 3 7.15 -3.34 5.14
N LEU A 4 6.64 -2.11 5.02
CA LEU A 4 6.52 -1.14 6.09
C LEU A 4 5.03 -0.82 6.33
N ASN A 5 4.43 -1.52 7.29
CA ASN A 5 3.03 -1.29 7.67
C ASN A 5 2.91 -0.12 8.64
N VAL A 6 2.01 0.81 8.33
CA VAL A 6 1.72 2.02 9.10
C VAL A 6 0.34 1.85 9.75
N THR A 7 0.29 1.09 10.85
CA THR A 7 -0.95 0.69 11.56
C THR A 7 -1.30 1.61 12.75
N PRO A 8 -2.55 1.63 13.26
CA PRO A 8 -3.00 2.61 14.25
C PRO A 8 -2.40 2.48 15.65
N ASP A 9 -1.77 1.34 15.98
CA ASP A 9 -0.97 1.20 17.22
C ASP A 9 0.20 2.20 17.28
N SER A 10 0.41 2.98 16.22
CA SER A 10 1.53 3.90 15.99
C SER A 10 1.18 5.39 15.99
N PHE A 11 -0.06 5.82 16.32
CA PHE A 11 -0.45 7.24 16.18
C PHE A 11 -1.36 7.83 17.28
N SER A 12 -1.68 7.09 18.35
CA SER A 12 -2.74 7.50 19.29
C SER A 12 -2.33 8.45 20.42
N ASP A 13 -1.04 8.61 20.78
CA ASP A 13 -0.69 9.29 22.05
C ASP A 13 0.49 10.27 21.94
N GLY A 14 0.26 11.50 21.44
CA GLY A 14 1.14 12.66 21.66
C GLY A 14 2.60 12.59 21.17
N GLY A 15 3.03 11.45 20.63
CA GLY A 15 4.40 11.09 20.26
C GLY A 15 4.65 11.04 18.75
N LYS A 16 3.77 11.66 17.94
CA LYS A 16 3.77 11.58 16.47
C LYS A 16 5.14 11.78 15.80
N HIS A 17 5.99 12.65 16.36
CA HIS A 17 7.34 12.87 15.84
C HIS A 17 8.30 11.71 16.19
N GLN A 18 8.19 11.16 17.40
CA GLN A 18 8.99 10.01 17.84
C GLN A 18 8.57 8.73 17.08
N GLU A 19 7.27 8.57 16.83
CA GLU A 19 6.73 7.46 16.03
C GLU A 19 7.16 7.54 14.57
N LEU A 20 7.11 8.74 13.95
CA LEU A 20 7.60 8.93 12.59
C LEU A 20 9.10 8.64 12.45
N GLU A 21 9.93 9.09 13.38
CA GLU A 21 11.37 8.80 13.33
C GLU A 21 11.65 7.30 13.50
N GLN A 22 10.87 6.59 14.34
CA GLN A 22 10.98 5.13 14.46
C GLN A 22 10.62 4.42 13.14
N ILE A 23 9.57 4.87 12.45
CA ILE A 23 9.17 4.33 11.14
C ILE A 23 10.28 4.58 10.11
N VAL A 24 10.83 5.79 10.07
CA VAL A 24 11.94 6.13 9.16
C VAL A 24 13.19 5.30 9.46
N GLU A 25 13.54 5.12 10.74
CA GLU A 25 14.70 4.31 11.11
C GLU A 25 14.50 2.83 10.77
N CYS A 26 13.28 2.31 10.92
CA CYS A 26 12.92 0.97 10.46
C CYS A 26 13.15 0.83 8.94
N ALA A 27 12.70 1.81 8.14
CA ALA A 27 12.94 1.81 6.70
C ALA A 27 14.43 1.92 6.35
N ARG A 28 15.21 2.77 7.03
CA ARG A 28 16.67 2.86 6.86
C ARG A 28 17.34 1.52 7.17
N GLN A 29 16.91 0.84 8.23
CA GLN A 29 17.41 -0.50 8.57
C GLN A 29 17.09 -1.50 7.47
N MET A 30 15.86 -1.53 6.94
CA MET A 30 15.50 -2.38 5.81
C MET A 30 16.41 -2.13 4.59
N VAL A 31 16.72 -0.88 4.28
CA VAL A 31 17.67 -0.53 3.21
C VAL A 31 19.07 -1.04 3.50
N ARG A 32 19.58 -0.87 4.74
CA ARG A 32 20.88 -1.42 5.15
C ARG A 32 20.95 -2.94 5.06
N ASP A 33 19.82 -3.61 5.30
CA ASP A 33 19.67 -5.07 5.19
C ASP A 33 19.48 -5.54 3.75
N GLY A 34 19.44 -4.62 2.77
CA GLY A 34 19.43 -4.94 1.35
C GLY A 34 18.05 -4.86 0.68
N ALA A 35 17.07 -4.17 1.28
CA ALA A 35 15.81 -3.93 0.59
C ALA A 35 15.97 -2.93 -0.56
N ASP A 36 15.71 -3.37 -1.80
CA ASP A 36 15.76 -2.51 -3.00
C ASP A 36 14.52 -1.62 -3.20
N ILE A 37 13.44 -1.86 -2.46
CA ILE A 37 12.17 -1.12 -2.53
C ILE A 37 11.57 -1.14 -1.11
N ILE A 38 11.00 -0.03 -0.65
CA ILE A 38 10.17 0.01 0.56
C ILE A 38 8.69 0.11 0.16
N ASP A 39 7.86 -0.81 0.63
CA ASP A 39 6.42 -0.86 0.35
C ASP A 39 5.63 -0.41 1.57
N VAL A 40 4.97 0.74 1.46
CA VAL A 40 4.26 1.41 2.55
C VAL A 40 2.78 1.07 2.46
N GLY A 41 2.23 0.45 3.50
CA GLY A 41 0.81 0.10 3.58
C GLY A 41 0.13 0.78 4.77
N GLY A 42 -0.95 1.52 4.54
CA GLY A 42 -1.74 2.20 5.58
C GLY A 42 -2.94 1.40 6.08
N GLU A 43 -3.29 0.33 5.36
CA GLU A 43 -4.41 -0.55 5.63
C GLU A 43 -3.95 -2.02 5.63
N SER A 44 -4.40 -2.79 6.62
CA SER A 44 -4.11 -4.22 6.67
C SER A 44 -5.11 -4.98 5.81
N THR A 45 -4.61 -5.79 4.88
CA THR A 45 -5.41 -6.65 3.99
C THR A 45 -5.57 -8.08 4.53
N ARG A 46 -5.14 -8.31 5.79
CA ARG A 46 -5.24 -9.60 6.49
C ARG A 46 -6.71 -9.96 6.79
N PRO A 47 -7.07 -11.26 6.85
CA PRO A 47 -8.40 -11.70 7.25
C PRO A 47 -8.83 -11.08 8.59
N GLY A 48 -10.06 -10.57 8.66
CA GLY A 48 -10.63 -9.96 9.86
C GLY A 48 -10.09 -8.57 10.22
N ALA A 49 -9.21 -7.97 9.40
CA ALA A 49 -8.80 -6.59 9.59
C ALA A 49 -9.96 -5.62 9.35
N ALA A 50 -10.03 -4.57 10.17
CA ALA A 50 -10.97 -3.49 9.95
C ALA A 50 -10.58 -2.68 8.71
N ILE A 51 -11.59 -2.36 7.89
CA ILE A 51 -11.42 -1.48 6.75
C ILE A 51 -11.11 -0.07 7.25
N VAL A 52 -10.11 0.55 6.65
CA VAL A 52 -9.65 1.89 6.98
C VAL A 52 -10.25 2.87 5.99
N SER A 53 -10.81 3.97 6.48
CA SER A 53 -11.31 5.03 5.60
C SER A 53 -10.17 5.60 4.76
N LYS A 54 -10.49 6.06 3.56
CA LYS A 54 -9.53 6.73 2.67
C LYS A 54 -8.83 7.90 3.37
N GLU A 55 -9.58 8.72 4.10
CA GLU A 55 -9.07 9.86 4.85
C GLU A 55 -8.07 9.44 5.92
N GLU A 56 -8.35 8.35 6.63
CA GLU A 56 -7.46 7.81 7.66
C GLU A 56 -6.20 7.18 7.06
N GLU A 57 -6.33 6.46 5.95
CA GLU A 57 -5.18 5.89 5.23
C GLU A 57 -4.24 7.01 4.74
N LEU A 58 -4.80 8.09 4.15
CA LEU A 58 -4.04 9.28 3.76
C LEU A 58 -3.27 9.89 4.94
N GLN A 59 -3.93 10.04 6.09
CA GLN A 59 -3.29 10.60 7.30
C GLN A 59 -2.13 9.73 7.81
N ARG A 60 -2.20 8.41 7.61
CA ARG A 60 -1.15 7.47 7.99
C ARG A 60 0.02 7.51 7.01
N VAL A 61 -0.24 7.36 5.71
CA VAL A 61 0.83 7.08 4.73
C VAL A 61 1.53 8.32 4.20
N ILE A 62 0.83 9.45 4.04
CA ILE A 62 1.41 10.62 3.37
C ILE A 62 2.60 11.21 4.15
N PRO A 63 2.51 11.46 5.48
CA PRO A 63 3.67 11.97 6.22
C PRO A 63 4.87 11.02 6.21
N VAL A 64 4.60 9.71 6.21
CA VAL A 64 5.65 8.67 6.14
C VAL A 64 6.34 8.71 4.78
N ILE A 65 5.59 8.72 3.68
CA ILE A 65 6.16 8.76 2.33
C ILE A 65 6.97 10.04 2.11
N GLU A 66 6.48 11.20 2.54
CA GLU A 66 7.21 12.47 2.44
C GLU A 66 8.54 12.47 3.20
N ALA A 67 8.57 11.83 4.37
CA ALA A 67 9.79 11.67 5.17
C ALA A 67 10.76 10.69 4.48
N LEU A 68 10.27 9.51 4.10
CA LEU A 68 11.09 8.49 3.43
C LEU A 68 11.71 9.01 2.14
N ALA A 69 10.96 9.78 1.33
CA ALA A 69 11.46 10.33 0.07
C ALA A 69 12.70 11.23 0.24
N ARG A 70 12.97 11.72 1.47
CA ARG A 70 14.16 12.52 1.80
C ARG A 70 15.28 11.70 2.44
N GLU A 71 14.96 10.55 3.01
CA GLU A 71 15.81 9.84 3.97
C GLU A 71 16.34 8.49 3.44
N ILE A 72 15.71 7.92 2.41
CA ILE A 72 16.15 6.66 1.79
C ILE A 72 16.42 6.86 0.30
N SER A 73 17.35 6.05 -0.25
CA SER A 73 17.78 6.12 -1.65
C SER A 73 17.05 5.14 -2.58
N VAL A 74 16.27 4.22 -2.02
CA VAL A 74 15.54 3.20 -2.79
C VAL A 74 14.11 3.68 -3.11
N PRO A 75 13.50 3.20 -4.21
CA PRO A 75 12.12 3.54 -4.54
C PRO A 75 11.12 3.19 -3.44
N ILE A 76 10.11 4.05 -3.31
CA ILE A 76 8.96 3.84 -2.42
C ILE A 76 7.78 3.33 -3.24
N SER A 77 7.17 2.25 -2.78
CA SER A 77 5.92 1.68 -3.26
C SER A 77 4.81 2.01 -2.27
N ILE A 78 3.61 2.34 -2.77
CA ILE A 78 2.40 2.48 -1.97
C ILE A 78 1.51 1.25 -2.20
N ASP A 79 1.27 0.48 -1.14
CA ASP A 79 0.31 -0.63 -1.12
C ASP A 79 -1.08 -0.06 -0.83
N THR A 80 -1.86 0.16 -1.89
CA THR A 80 -3.23 0.65 -1.77
C THR A 80 -4.04 0.29 -3.01
N TYR A 81 -5.32 -0.03 -2.78
CA TYR A 81 -6.31 -0.17 -3.85
C TYR A 81 -7.18 1.09 -4.02
N LYS A 82 -6.95 2.16 -3.23
CA LYS A 82 -7.73 3.40 -3.27
C LYS A 82 -7.05 4.44 -4.16
N ALA A 83 -7.71 4.87 -5.23
CA ALA A 83 -7.11 5.71 -6.27
C ALA A 83 -6.62 7.08 -5.74
N GLU A 84 -7.36 7.68 -4.80
CA GLU A 84 -6.97 8.96 -4.20
C GLU A 84 -5.72 8.82 -3.31
N VAL A 85 -5.58 7.70 -2.59
CA VAL A 85 -4.40 7.40 -1.77
C VAL A 85 -3.19 7.23 -2.69
N ALA A 86 -3.32 6.43 -3.75
CA ALA A 86 -2.25 6.24 -4.74
C ALA A 86 -1.81 7.57 -5.37
N LYS A 87 -2.78 8.41 -5.78
CA LYS A 87 -2.50 9.74 -6.36
C LYS A 87 -1.74 10.64 -5.39
N ALA A 88 -2.17 10.71 -4.14
CA ALA A 88 -1.52 11.53 -3.12
C ALA A 88 -0.13 10.99 -2.76
N ALA A 89 0.03 9.67 -2.65
CA ALA A 89 1.30 9.01 -2.37
C ALA A 89 2.34 9.25 -3.46
N VAL A 90 1.96 9.15 -4.74
CA VAL A 90 2.89 9.47 -5.85
C VAL A 90 3.31 10.94 -5.80
N LYS A 91 2.37 11.85 -5.51
CA LYS A 91 2.70 13.27 -5.32
C LYS A 91 3.65 13.51 -4.14
N ALA A 92 3.55 12.70 -3.08
CA ALA A 92 4.40 12.77 -1.89
C ALA A 92 5.81 12.18 -2.11
N GLY A 93 6.02 11.38 -3.15
CA GLY A 93 7.33 10.81 -3.49
C GLY A 93 7.34 9.31 -3.80
N ALA A 94 6.20 8.62 -3.69
CA ALA A 94 6.11 7.22 -4.13
C ALA A 94 6.35 7.12 -5.65
N SER A 95 7.10 6.09 -6.06
CA SER A 95 7.43 5.82 -7.46
C SER A 95 6.73 4.59 -8.02
N ILE A 96 6.08 3.79 -7.16
CA ILE A 96 5.40 2.54 -7.51
C ILE A 96 4.01 2.54 -6.85
N ILE A 97 2.99 2.14 -7.59
CA ILE A 97 1.66 1.81 -7.07
C ILE A 97 1.54 0.28 -7.04
N ASN A 98 1.38 -0.29 -5.85
CA ASN A 98 1.13 -1.71 -5.64
C ASN A 98 -0.36 -1.91 -5.33
N ASP A 99 -1.11 -2.38 -6.33
CA ASP A 99 -2.57 -2.53 -6.23
C ASP A 99 -2.96 -4.01 -6.24
N ILE A 100 -3.38 -4.47 -5.06
CA ILE A 100 -3.84 -5.82 -4.82
C ILE A 100 -5.18 -6.16 -5.49
N GLY A 101 -5.93 -5.16 -5.95
CA GLY A 101 -7.16 -5.31 -6.75
C GLY A 101 -6.90 -5.30 -8.25
N GLY A 102 -5.65 -5.10 -8.69
CA GLY A 102 -5.29 -5.09 -10.11
C GLY A 102 -6.04 -4.01 -10.90
N GLY A 103 -6.28 -2.83 -10.29
CA GLY A 103 -7.00 -1.71 -10.89
C GLY A 103 -8.52 -1.86 -10.94
N ARG A 104 -9.10 -2.86 -10.26
CA ARG A 104 -10.54 -3.17 -10.35
C ARG A 104 -11.37 -2.71 -9.16
N PHE A 105 -10.78 -2.56 -7.98
CA PHE A 105 -11.55 -2.23 -6.76
C PHE A 105 -11.97 -0.76 -6.72
N ASP A 106 -11.13 0.13 -7.24
CA ASP A 106 -11.46 1.54 -7.39
C ASP A 106 -11.50 1.88 -8.89
N PRO A 107 -12.65 2.32 -9.44
CA PRO A 107 -12.80 2.59 -10.86
C PRO A 107 -11.93 3.75 -11.36
N ASP A 108 -11.46 4.63 -10.48
CA ASP A 108 -10.54 5.72 -10.83
C ASP A 108 -9.07 5.28 -10.89
N MET A 109 -8.73 4.10 -10.34
CA MET A 109 -7.34 3.65 -10.22
C MET A 109 -6.61 3.52 -11.57
N PRO A 110 -7.20 2.93 -12.64
CA PRO A 110 -6.53 2.87 -13.94
C PRO A 110 -6.17 4.25 -14.49
N ARG A 111 -7.03 5.25 -14.27
CA ARG A 111 -6.79 6.64 -14.69
C ARG A 111 -5.63 7.24 -13.88
N VAL A 112 -5.62 7.04 -12.57
CA VAL A 112 -4.51 7.49 -11.70
C VAL A 112 -3.19 6.85 -12.10
N MET A 113 -3.16 5.54 -12.32
CA MET A 113 -1.97 4.82 -12.79
C MET A 113 -1.43 5.45 -14.10
N ALA A 114 -2.30 5.63 -15.10
CA ALA A 114 -1.93 6.22 -16.39
C ALA A 114 -1.41 7.66 -16.28
N GLU A 115 -2.01 8.49 -15.43
CA GLU A 115 -1.62 9.90 -15.24
C GLU A 115 -0.34 10.06 -14.39
N SER A 116 -0.08 9.13 -13.47
CA SER A 116 0.97 9.24 -12.44
C SER A 116 2.41 9.09 -12.96
N LYS A 117 2.60 8.38 -14.08
CA LYS A 117 3.91 7.88 -14.55
C LYS A 117 4.67 7.00 -13.55
N ALA A 118 4.02 6.55 -12.47
CA ALA A 118 4.58 5.59 -11.54
C ALA A 118 4.68 4.20 -12.21
N TYR A 119 5.58 3.37 -11.72
CA TYR A 119 5.50 1.94 -12.01
C TYR A 119 4.26 1.35 -11.32
N VAL A 120 3.73 0.26 -11.87
CA VAL A 120 2.51 -0.36 -11.35
C VAL A 120 2.76 -1.84 -11.14
N ILE A 121 2.36 -2.34 -9.97
CA ILE A 121 2.25 -3.76 -9.65
C ILE A 121 0.76 -4.09 -9.60
N LEU A 122 0.32 -5.00 -10.46
CA LEU A 122 -1.06 -5.47 -10.50
C LEU A 122 -1.10 -6.89 -9.94
N MET A 123 -1.86 -7.09 -8.87
CA MET A 123 -2.07 -8.43 -8.33
C MET A 123 -3.37 -9.04 -8.84
N HIS A 124 -3.36 -10.35 -9.09
CA HIS A 124 -4.59 -11.09 -9.30
C HIS A 124 -5.33 -11.29 -7.99
N ASN A 125 -6.58 -10.80 -7.95
CA ASN A 125 -7.50 -11.01 -6.85
C ASN A 125 -8.91 -11.21 -7.39
N ARG A 126 -9.60 -12.24 -6.89
CA ARG A 126 -10.95 -12.63 -7.33
C ARG A 126 -12.07 -11.99 -6.55
N GLN A 127 -11.77 -11.33 -5.44
CA GLN A 127 -12.78 -10.58 -4.72
C GLN A 127 -13.33 -9.46 -5.62
N PRO A 128 -14.61 -9.10 -5.49
CA PRO A 128 -15.20 -8.04 -6.29
C PRO A 128 -14.70 -6.65 -5.90
N ASP A 129 -14.33 -6.45 -4.64
CA ASP A 129 -13.98 -5.15 -4.06
C ASP A 129 -13.03 -5.32 -2.86
N GLY A 130 -12.51 -4.20 -2.36
CA GLY A 130 -11.65 -4.15 -1.18
C GLY A 130 -12.35 -4.51 0.13
N GLU A 131 -13.67 -4.29 0.23
CA GLU A 131 -14.44 -4.50 1.47
C GLU A 131 -14.63 -5.98 1.79
N THR A 132 -14.82 -6.79 0.75
CA THR A 132 -15.05 -8.24 0.86
C THR A 132 -13.76 -9.04 1.06
N MET A 133 -12.59 -8.42 0.84
CA MET A 133 -11.30 -9.10 0.95
C MET A 133 -10.94 -9.60 2.34
N THR A 134 -11.34 -8.88 3.39
CA THR A 134 -11.02 -9.26 4.77
C THR A 134 -12.00 -10.27 5.35
N VAL A 135 -13.17 -10.44 4.71
CA VAL A 135 -14.30 -11.24 5.22
C VAL A 135 -14.44 -12.59 4.53
N ASN A 136 -14.12 -12.69 3.23
CA ASN A 136 -14.44 -13.85 2.40
C ASN A 136 -13.21 -14.60 1.84
N GLN A 137 -12.08 -14.63 2.57
CA GLN A 137 -10.91 -15.41 2.14
C GLN A 137 -11.22 -16.91 2.18
N GLY A 138 -11.36 -17.53 1.00
CA GLY A 138 -11.57 -18.99 0.84
C GLY A 138 -12.70 -19.39 -0.11
N ASN A 139 -13.66 -18.50 -0.36
CA ASN A 139 -14.88 -18.83 -1.12
C ASN A 139 -14.70 -18.77 -2.66
N LEU A 140 -13.62 -18.14 -3.14
CA LEU A 140 -13.31 -17.97 -4.57
C LEU A 140 -11.99 -18.66 -4.97
N THR A 141 -11.83 -19.91 -4.53
CA THR A 141 -10.60 -20.69 -4.70
C THR A 141 -10.67 -21.73 -5.83
N LYS A 142 -11.84 -21.93 -6.44
CA LYS A 142 -12.04 -22.89 -7.53
C LYS A 142 -11.73 -22.26 -8.89
N TYR A 143 -10.74 -22.80 -9.58
CA TYR A 143 -10.36 -22.43 -10.94
C TYR A 143 -10.54 -23.64 -11.84
N ASP A 144 -10.88 -23.41 -13.11
CA ASP A 144 -10.84 -24.48 -14.11
C ASP A 144 -9.38 -24.73 -14.50
N ASN A 145 -8.61 -23.66 -14.69
CA ASN A 145 -7.16 -23.69 -14.82
C ASN A 145 -6.54 -22.39 -14.27
N ILE A 146 -5.95 -22.47 -13.07
CA ILE A 146 -5.39 -21.30 -12.39
C ILE A 146 -4.30 -20.56 -13.18
N VAL A 147 -3.55 -21.24 -14.05
CA VAL A 147 -2.51 -20.59 -14.84
C VAL A 147 -3.14 -19.78 -15.97
N GLU A 148 -4.10 -20.36 -16.68
CA GLU A 148 -4.81 -19.67 -17.77
C GLU A 148 -5.72 -18.55 -17.26
N ASP A 149 -6.34 -18.73 -16.10
CA ASP A 149 -7.26 -17.74 -15.53
C ASP A 149 -6.55 -16.50 -14.95
N VAL A 150 -5.22 -16.57 -14.73
CA VAL A 150 -4.41 -15.51 -14.11
C VAL A 150 -3.50 -14.79 -15.10
N LEU A 151 -3.11 -15.45 -16.20
CA LEU A 151 -2.28 -14.87 -17.28
C LEU A 151 -3.10 -13.97 -18.21
#